data_AF-A0A1M7SFI5-F1
#
_entry.id   AF-A0A1M7SFI5-F1
#
_cell.length_a   1.000
_cell.length_b   1.000
_cell.length_c   1.000
_cell.angle_alpha   90.00
_cell.angle_beta   90.00
_cell.angle_gamma   90.00
#
_symmetry.space_group_name_H-M   'P 1'
#
loop_
_entity.id
_entity.type
_entity.pdbx_description
1 polymer ?
#
loop_
_entity_poly.entity_id
_entity_poly.type
_entity_poly.pdbx_seq_one_letter_code
_entity_poly.pdbx_strand_id
1 'polypeptide(L)'
;MLKKDLPLCPVEVTLSLIGDKWKILIIRNLLNGTKRFNQLKSSLPGISQKVLTQNLRTMDFTSKSLCRSPSQSGVHFNGFGL
;
A
#
# COMPACT_ATOMS: atom_id res chain seq x y z
N MET A 1 -14.57 16.48 5.55
CA MET A 1 -13.51 17.04 4.68
C MET A 1 -12.17 16.78 5.36
N LEU A 2 -11.39 15.81 4.87
CA LEU A 2 -10.11 15.43 5.48
C LEU A 2 -9.04 16.49 5.17
N LYS A 3 -8.79 17.38 6.12
CA LYS A 3 -7.54 18.16 6.16
C LYS A 3 -6.47 17.21 6.70
N LYS A 4 -5.80 16.48 5.81
CA LYS A 4 -4.49 15.90 6.14
C LYS A 4 -3.53 17.07 6.19
N ASP A 5 -2.88 17.29 7.32
CA ASP A 5 -1.80 18.26 7.45
C ASP A 5 -0.79 18.01 6.33
N LEU A 6 -0.74 18.95 5.37
CA LEU A 6 0.19 18.85 4.26
C LEU A 6 1.59 18.92 4.86
N PRO A 7 2.48 17.96 4.55
CA PRO A 7 3.83 17.97 5.08
C PRO A 7 4.50 19.32 4.74
N LEU A 8 5.19 19.90 5.72
CA LEU A 8 5.86 21.21 5.59
C LEU A 8 6.89 21.25 4.44
N CYS A 9 7.31 20.07 3.95
CA CYS A 9 8.23 19.92 2.86
C CYS A 9 7.49 19.77 1.50
N PRO A 10 7.63 20.74 0.57
CA PRO A 10 7.01 20.65 -0.77
C PRO A 10 7.42 19.41 -1.57
N VAL A 11 8.61 18.88 -1.30
CA VAL A 11 9.11 17.64 -1.92
C VAL A 11 8.24 16.46 -1.48
N GLU A 12 7.86 16.38 -0.21
CA GLU A 12 7.06 15.27 0.31
C GLU A 12 5.60 15.33 -0.15
N VAL A 13 5.05 16.55 -0.26
CA VAL A 13 3.74 16.76 -0.90
C VAL A 13 3.77 16.24 -2.34
N THR A 14 4.76 16.66 -3.12
CA THR A 14 4.91 16.25 -4.52
C THR A 14 5.13 14.75 -4.64
N LEU A 15 5.94 14.16 -3.76
CA LEU A 15 6.21 12.73 -3.74
C LEU A 15 4.95 11.91 -3.40
N SER A 16 4.12 12.41 -2.48
CA SER A 16 2.83 11.81 -2.13
C SER A 16 1.87 11.85 -3.32
N LEU A 17 1.76 12.99 -4.00
CA LEU A 17 0.93 13.14 -5.20
C LEU A 17 1.39 12.21 -6.35
N ILE A 18 2.70 12.12 -6.60
CA ILE A 18 3.26 11.20 -7.60
C ILE A 18 3.00 9.75 -7.19
N GLY A 19 3.20 9.41 -5.91
CA GLY A 19 2.94 8.08 -5.37
C GLY A 19 1.50 7.65 -5.57
N ASP A 20 0.55 8.54 -5.30
CA ASP A 20 -0.88 8.27 -5.44
C ASP A 20 -1.31 8.12 -6.91
N LYS A 21 -0.78 8.97 -7.81
CA LYS A 21 -1.00 8.82 -9.27
C LYS A 21 -0.65 7.40 -9.74
N TRP A 22 0.55 6.92 -9.40
CA TRP A 22 1.01 5.61 -9.87
C TRP A 22 0.24 4.47 -9.21
N LYS A 23 -0.09 4.57 -7.92
CA LYS A 23 -0.90 3.56 -7.21
C LYS A 23 -2.22 3.30 -7.92
N ILE A 24 -2.94 4.36 -8.31
CA ILE A 24 -4.22 4.24 -9.02
C ILE A 24 -4.06 3.53 -10.37
N LEU A 25 -3.02 3.89 -11.14
CA LEU A 25 -2.77 3.29 -12.45
C LEU A 25 -2.34 1.82 -12.36
N ILE A 26 -1.54 1.47 -11.34
CA ILE A 26 -1.13 0.08 -11.06
C ILE A 26 -2.38 -0.75 -10.74
N ILE A 27 -3.22 -0.29 -9.81
CA ILE A 27 -4.46 -0.98 -9.41
C ILE A 27 -5.36 -1.19 -10.64
N ARG A 28 -5.61 -0.13 -11.43
CA ARG A 28 -6.39 -0.23 -12.67
C ARG A 28 -5.88 -1.36 -13.59
N ASN A 29 -4.56 -1.45 -13.79
CA ASN A 29 -3.97 -2.47 -14.65
C ASN A 29 -4.07 -3.88 -14.08
N LEU A 30 -4.01 -4.03 -12.75
CA LEU A 30 -4.13 -5.32 -12.07
C LEU A 30 -5.58 -5.81 -11.97
N LEU A 31 -6.56 -4.89 -11.96
CA LEU A 31 -7.99 -5.25 -12.06
C LEU A 31 -8.32 -5.96 -13.38
N ASN A 32 -7.58 -5.67 -14.46
CA ASN A 32 -7.70 -6.37 -15.74
C ASN A 32 -6.98 -7.73 -15.77
N GLY A 33 -6.37 -8.15 -14.65
CA GLY A 33 -5.68 -9.44 -14.52
C GLY A 33 -4.20 -9.31 -14.13
N THR A 34 -3.62 -10.43 -13.72
CA THR A 34 -2.24 -10.51 -13.28
C THR A 34 -1.27 -10.25 -14.44
N LYS A 35 -0.38 -9.28 -14.28
CA LYS A 35 0.67 -8.95 -15.26
C LYS A 35 2.05 -9.22 -14.68
N ARG A 36 2.98 -9.70 -15.51
CA ARG A 36 4.41 -9.77 -15.13
C ARG A 36 4.96 -8.35 -14.97
N PHE A 37 5.99 -8.19 -14.14
CA PHE A 37 6.57 -6.88 -13.81
C PHE A 37 6.90 -6.03 -15.05
N ASN A 38 7.57 -6.60 -16.05
CA ASN A 38 7.95 -5.88 -17.26
C ASN A 38 6.73 -5.49 -18.11
N GLN A 39 5.69 -6.32 -18.17
CA GLN A 39 4.45 -6.00 -18.90
C GLN A 39 3.70 -4.86 -18.20
N LEU A 40 3.64 -4.88 -16.87
CA LEU A 40 3.04 -3.81 -16.07
C LEU A 40 3.83 -2.50 -16.19
N LYS A 41 5.17 -2.57 -16.21
CA LYS A 41 6.03 -1.40 -16.43
C LYS A 41 5.80 -0.81 -17.83
N SER A 42 5.72 -1.65 -18.86
CA SER A 42 5.47 -1.19 -20.24
C SER A 42 4.10 -0.57 -20.43
N SER A 43 3.08 -0.96 -19.64
CA SER A 43 1.75 -0.32 -19.69
C SER A 43 1.66 1.01 -18.92
N LEU A 44 2.73 1.41 -18.23
CA LEU A 44 2.81 2.61 -17.42
C LEU A 44 3.97 3.52 -17.91
N PRO A 45 3.80 4.20 -19.05
CA PRO A 45 4.86 5.04 -19.61
C PRO A 45 5.26 6.16 -18.63
N GLY A 46 6.57 6.31 -18.40
CA GLY A 46 7.14 7.32 -17.51
C GLY A 46 7.30 6.91 -16.04
N ILE A 47 6.86 5.71 -15.63
CA ILE A 47 7.17 5.20 -14.29
C ILE A 47 8.62 4.66 -14.24
N SER A 48 9.37 5.05 -13.21
CA SER A 48 10.68 4.44 -12.96
C SER A 48 10.52 3.05 -12.34
N GLN A 49 11.50 2.17 -12.58
CA GLN A 49 11.49 0.83 -11.99
C GLN A 49 11.44 0.87 -10.46
N LYS A 50 12.20 1.78 -9.85
CA LYS A 50 12.24 1.98 -8.39
C LYS A 50 10.86 2.37 -7.84
N VAL A 51 10.17 3.31 -8.48
CA VAL A 51 8.83 3.76 -8.06
C VAL A 51 7.79 2.66 -8.20
N LEU A 52 7.84 1.88 -9.29
CA LEU A 52 6.95 0.73 -9.47
C LEU A 52 7.16 -0.32 -8.37
N THR A 53 8.41 -0.72 -8.12
CA THR A 53 8.74 -1.68 -7.05
C THR A 53 8.33 -1.19 -5.68
N GLN A 54 8.58 0.10 -5.36
CA GLN A 54 8.18 0.68 -4.08
C GLN A 54 6.66 0.61 -3.90
N ASN A 55 5.89 1.03 -4.90
CA ASN A 55 4.43 0.97 -4.83
C ASN A 55 3.90 -0.45 -4.65
N LEU A 56 4.45 -1.42 -5.40
CA LEU A 56 4.04 -2.83 -5.27
C LEU A 56 4.35 -3.40 -3.88
N ARG A 57 5.50 -3.07 -3.29
CA ARG A 57 5.85 -3.46 -1.92
C ARG A 57 4.93 -2.83 -0.88
N THR A 58 4.64 -1.54 -1.02
CA THR A 58 3.71 -0.84 -0.13
C THR A 58 2.30 -1.45 -0.22
N MET A 59 1.83 -1.78 -1.42
CA MET A 59 0.53 -2.44 -1.62
C MET A 59 0.47 -3.85 -1.02
N ASP A 60 1.51 -4.66 -1.21
CA ASP A 60 1.61 -6.01 -0.59
C ASP A 60 1.60 -5.92 0.93
N PHE A 61 2.35 -4.97 1.49
CA PHE A 61 2.36 -4.71 2.93
C PHE A 61 0.99 -4.26 3.45
N THR A 62 0.31 -3.33 2.76
CA THR A 62 -1.02 -2.87 3.16
C THR A 62 -2.03 -4.04 3.18
N SER A 63 -2.03 -4.89 2.15
CA SER A 63 -2.88 -6.09 2.10
C SER A 63 -2.60 -7.05 3.27
N LYS A 64 -1.32 -7.29 3.59
CA LYS A 64 -0.92 -8.12 4.74
C LYS A 64 -1.26 -7.47 6.09
N SER A 65 -1.23 -6.15 6.18
CA SER A 65 -1.57 -5.42 7.41
C SER A 65 -3.07 -5.41 7.70
N LEU A 66 -3.93 -5.47 6.67
CA LEU A 66 -5.37 -5.69 6.83
C LEU A 66 -5.68 -7.11 7.33
N CYS A 67 -4.80 -8.08 7.10
CA CYS A 67 -4.90 -9.44 7.64
C CYS A 67 -4.31 -9.61 9.06
N ARG A 68 -3.83 -8.53 9.71
CA ARG A 68 -3.69 -8.55 11.18
C ARG A 68 -5.07 -8.24 11.76
N SER A 69 -5.91 -9.27 11.89
CA SER A 69 -6.95 -9.24 12.91
C SER A 69 -6.22 -9.10 14.26
N PRO A 70 -6.42 -8.04 15.05
CA PRO A 70 -6.31 -8.21 16.48
C PRO A 70 -7.53 -9.06 16.84
N SER A 71 -7.38 -10.38 16.78
CA SER A 71 -8.30 -11.27 17.51
C SER A 71 -8.03 -11.03 18.99
N GLN A 72 -8.52 -9.91 19.52
CA GLN A 72 -8.74 -9.71 20.94
C GLN A 72 -9.99 -10.51 21.31
N SER A 73 -9.81 -11.82 21.46
CA SER A 73 -10.70 -12.65 22.25
C SER A 73 -9.79 -13.24 23.32
N GLY A 74 -9.88 -12.68 24.52
CA GLY A 74 -8.97 -12.88 25.63
C GLY A 74 -8.67 -14.35 25.88
N VAL A 75 -7.37 -14.65 25.93
CA VAL A 75 -6.86 -15.69 26.81
C VAL A 75 -7.20 -15.28 28.24
N HIS A 76 -8.34 -15.75 28.74
CA HIS A 76 -8.60 -15.79 30.17
C HIS A 76 -7.82 -16.99 30.72
N PHE A 77 -6.52 -16.78 30.98
CA PHE A 77 -5.79 -17.66 31.90
C PHE A 77 -6.18 -17.24 33.32
N ASN A 78 -7.23 -17.86 33.86
CA ASN A 78 -7.33 -18.00 35.31
C ASN A 78 -6.72 -19.35 35.69
N GLY A 79 -5.48 -19.27 36.18
CA GLY A 79 -5.01 -20.24 37.15
C GLY A 79 -5.64 -19.97 38.52
N PHE A 80 -5.61 -21.02 39.35
CA PHE A 80 -5.95 -21.11 40.77
C PHE A 80 -7.42 -21.25 41.18
N GLY A 81 -7.71 -22.40 41.82
CA GLY A 81 -8.65 -22.45 42.94
C GLY A 81 -9.65 -23.60 42.97
N LEU A 82 -9.19 -24.85 43.12
CA LEU A 82 -9.64 -25.91 44.07
C LEU A 82 -9.15 -27.29 43.62
#